data_AF-A0A9W7EVU9-F1
#
_entry.id   AF-A0A9W7EVU9-F1
#
_cell.length_a   1.000
_cell.length_b   1.000
_cell.length_c   1.000
_cell.angle_alpha   90.00
_cell.angle_beta   90.00
_cell.angle_gamma   90.00
#
_symmetry.space_group_name_H-M   'P 1'
#
loop_
_entity.id
_entity.type
_entity.pdbx_description
1 polymer ?
#
loop_
_entity_poly.entity_id
_entity_poly.type
_entity_poly.pdbx_seq_one_letter_code
_entity_poly.pdbx_strand_id
1 'polypeptide(L)'
;MSVSGQTKQNTTHAKICDGSTPSWVGKIDLHLLTPSILFEEMNDKCRCVVFASGTLAPVSSFVAEMGLKPRTNPTAEEEAKILRGELSKNSLQFGRLQSKPPPLEADHIIDLQRQLLAVSIGYAPNGRELKCDYQNLKDKEFWAALGDSVATVIEAIPRGGVLVFLPSFAALKNALRHWDLETNPRQATSNIGERIGRSKKMIIVEKGGGSKEDFERMKENYARSIHQHGSCVLFAVFRGKMSEGVR
;
A
#
# COMPACT_ATOMS: atom_id res chain seq x y z
N MET A 1 21.95 -57.67 43.55
CA MET A 1 23.34 -57.16 43.54
C MET A 1 23.79 -57.13 42.08
N SER A 2 24.43 -56.13 41.49
CA SER A 2 24.55 -54.68 41.66
C SER A 2 24.98 -54.18 40.27
N VAL A 3 24.60 -52.96 39.91
CA VAL A 3 24.78 -52.31 38.59
C VAL A 3 26.21 -51.77 38.44
N SER A 4 26.80 -51.82 37.24
CA SER A 4 27.67 -50.74 36.75
C SER A 4 27.93 -50.83 35.23
N GLY A 5 27.10 -50.16 34.45
CA GLY A 5 27.38 -49.80 33.06
C GLY A 5 27.16 -48.30 32.92
N GLN A 6 28.25 -47.54 32.70
CA GLN A 6 28.20 -46.10 32.51
C GLN A 6 27.49 -45.75 31.21
N THR A 7 26.28 -45.23 31.28
CA THR A 7 25.64 -44.55 30.16
C THR A 7 26.06 -43.08 30.19
N LYS A 8 26.87 -42.65 29.20
CA LYS A 8 27.13 -41.22 28.97
C LYS A 8 25.78 -40.51 28.81
N GLN A 9 25.51 -39.55 29.69
CA GLN A 9 24.36 -38.67 29.56
C GLN A 9 24.51 -37.88 28.26
N ASN A 10 23.55 -38.07 27.34
CA ASN A 10 23.24 -37.06 26.34
C ASN A 10 22.85 -35.80 27.12
N THR A 11 23.66 -34.76 27.02
CA THR A 11 23.35 -33.42 27.52
C THR A 11 22.16 -32.88 26.75
N THR A 12 20.96 -33.11 27.25
CA THR A 12 19.75 -32.42 26.81
C THR A 12 19.85 -30.96 27.25
N HIS A 13 19.98 -30.06 26.28
CA HIS A 13 19.81 -28.62 26.44
C HIS A 13 18.36 -28.29 26.85
N ALA A 14 18.00 -28.53 28.11
CA ALA A 14 16.66 -28.18 28.60
C ALA A 14 16.61 -28.01 30.13
N LYS A 15 17.62 -27.38 30.75
CA LYS A 15 17.60 -27.06 32.20
C LYS A 15 17.29 -25.59 32.53
N ILE A 16 16.94 -24.74 31.55
CA ILE A 16 16.72 -23.29 31.76
C ILE A 16 15.38 -22.80 31.18
N CYS A 17 14.42 -23.68 30.95
CA CYS A 17 13.08 -23.27 30.49
C CYS A 17 12.08 -23.37 31.64
N ASP A 18 12.04 -22.37 32.52
CA ASP A 18 11.13 -22.27 33.67
C ASP A 18 9.78 -21.60 33.34
N GLY A 19 9.51 -21.36 32.05
CA GLY A 19 8.31 -20.66 31.59
C GLY A 19 8.29 -19.16 31.86
N SER A 20 9.36 -18.59 32.44
CA SER A 20 9.47 -17.14 32.74
C SER A 20 10.01 -16.31 31.58
N THR A 21 10.70 -16.94 30.62
CA THR A 21 11.18 -16.31 29.38
C THR A 21 10.25 -16.64 28.21
N PRO A 22 9.87 -15.67 27.36
CA PRO A 22 9.05 -15.95 26.18
C PRO A 22 9.73 -17.02 25.32
N SER A 23 8.97 -18.06 24.94
CA SER A 23 9.43 -19.15 24.09
C SER A 23 10.07 -18.58 22.82
N TRP A 24 11.29 -19.00 22.48
CA TRP A 24 11.91 -18.66 21.21
C TRP A 24 11.02 -19.17 20.06
N VAL A 25 10.27 -18.27 19.43
CA VAL A 25 9.48 -18.59 18.24
C VAL A 25 10.37 -18.37 17.03
N GLY A 26 10.91 -19.45 16.48
CA GLY A 26 11.52 -19.43 15.15
C GLY A 26 10.43 -19.39 14.09
N LYS A 27 10.41 -18.33 13.27
CA LYS A 27 9.52 -18.22 12.11
C LYS A 27 10.33 -18.38 10.83
N ILE A 28 9.91 -19.32 9.98
CA ILE A 28 10.46 -19.47 8.62
C ILE A 28 9.34 -19.07 7.67
N ASP A 29 9.60 -18.03 6.89
CA ASP A 29 8.69 -17.57 5.84
C ASP A 29 9.29 -17.91 4.46
N LEU A 30 8.52 -18.63 3.65
CA LEU A 30 8.87 -18.94 2.26
C LEU A 30 8.03 -18.05 1.35
N HIS A 31 8.67 -17.10 0.68
CA HIS A 31 8.00 -16.12 -0.17
C HIS A 31 8.15 -16.47 -1.66
N LEU A 32 7.02 -16.54 -2.36
CA LEU A 32 7.01 -16.59 -3.82
C LEU A 32 7.33 -15.20 -4.37
N LEU A 33 8.49 -15.07 -5.01
CA LEU A 33 8.95 -13.80 -5.59
C LEU A 33 8.49 -13.61 -7.04
N THR A 34 8.07 -14.69 -7.70
CA THR A 34 7.72 -14.70 -9.13
C THR A 34 6.26 -15.08 -9.29
N PRO A 35 5.34 -14.11 -9.45
CA PRO A 35 3.90 -14.41 -9.57
C PRO A 35 3.54 -15.12 -10.89
N SER A 36 4.41 -15.07 -11.91
CA SER A 36 4.17 -15.72 -13.20
C SER A 36 3.95 -17.24 -13.11
N ILE A 37 4.53 -17.90 -12.10
CA ILE A 37 4.39 -19.36 -11.89
C ILE A 37 2.94 -19.74 -11.59
N LEU A 38 2.24 -18.93 -10.79
CA LEU A 38 0.82 -19.15 -10.50
C LEU A 38 -0.05 -18.85 -11.73
N PHE A 39 0.38 -17.88 -12.54
CA PHE A 39 -0.36 -17.52 -13.74
C PHE A 39 -0.28 -18.59 -14.82
N GLU A 40 0.82 -19.33 -14.89
CA GLU A 40 1.01 -20.46 -15.81
C GLU A 40 -0.12 -21.49 -15.67
N GLU A 41 -0.44 -21.88 -14.43
CA GLU A 41 -1.50 -22.85 -14.15
C GLU A 41 -2.89 -22.35 -14.61
N MET A 42 -3.17 -21.06 -14.44
CA MET A 42 -4.43 -20.47 -14.91
C MET A 42 -4.48 -20.38 -16.44
N ASN A 43 -3.37 -20.05 -17.08
CA ASN A 43 -3.28 -19.98 -18.53
C ASN A 43 -3.50 -21.35 -19.20
N ASP A 44 -3.08 -22.43 -18.56
CA ASP A 44 -3.28 -23.80 -19.05
C ASP A 44 -4.74 -24.26 -18.93
N LYS A 45 -5.42 -23.85 -17.85
CA LYS A 45 -6.82 -24.24 -17.57
C LYS A 45 -7.84 -23.37 -18.29
N CYS A 46 -7.53 -22.11 -18.59
CA CYS A 46 -8.47 -21.14 -19.13
C CYS A 46 -8.32 -20.95 -20.66
N ARG A 47 -9.45 -20.86 -21.36
CA ARG A 47 -9.47 -20.51 -22.80
C ARG A 47 -9.08 -19.05 -23.05
N CYS A 48 -9.50 -18.15 -22.15
CA CYS A 48 -9.24 -16.72 -22.19
C CYS A 48 -9.28 -16.17 -20.75
N VAL A 49 -8.36 -15.26 -20.43
CA VAL A 49 -8.34 -14.52 -19.17
C VAL A 49 -8.38 -13.03 -19.53
N VAL A 50 -9.37 -12.31 -19.01
CA VAL A 50 -9.54 -10.87 -19.23
C VAL A 50 -9.16 -10.13 -17.96
N PHE A 51 -8.20 -9.22 -18.06
CA PHE A 51 -7.82 -8.33 -16.96
C PHE A 51 -8.55 -7.00 -17.11
N ALA A 52 -9.29 -6.60 -16.08
CA ALA A 52 -9.96 -5.32 -16.01
C ALA A 52 -9.63 -4.65 -14.67
N SER A 53 -9.08 -3.44 -14.73
CA SER A 53 -8.80 -2.62 -13.55
C SER A 53 -8.77 -1.14 -13.92
N GLY A 54 -9.30 -0.30 -13.04
CA GLY A 54 -9.36 1.15 -13.25
C GLY A 54 -8.04 1.88 -12.94
N THR A 55 -7.03 1.18 -12.40
CA THR A 55 -5.74 1.75 -11.98
C THR A 55 -4.55 0.92 -12.49
N LEU A 56 -4.76 0.05 -13.48
CA LEU A 56 -3.70 -0.79 -14.03
C LEU A 56 -2.73 0.04 -14.87
N ALA A 57 -1.74 0.63 -14.22
CA ALA A 57 -0.70 1.40 -14.88
C ALA A 57 0.65 1.25 -14.14
N PRO A 58 1.78 1.17 -14.87
CA PRO A 58 1.88 0.99 -16.32
C PRO A 58 1.61 -0.48 -16.72
N VAL A 59 0.83 -0.70 -17.78
CA VAL A 59 0.45 -2.05 -18.27
C VAL A 59 1.68 -2.90 -18.62
N SER A 60 2.76 -2.28 -19.09
CA SER A 60 4.01 -2.97 -19.41
C SER A 60 4.65 -3.65 -18.20
N SER A 61 4.60 -3.04 -17.01
CA SER A 61 5.13 -3.65 -15.79
C SER A 61 4.31 -4.85 -15.37
N PHE A 62 2.97 -4.74 -15.45
CA PHE A 62 2.07 -5.86 -15.18
C PHE A 62 2.35 -7.04 -16.12
N VAL A 63 2.49 -6.77 -17.42
CA VAL A 63 2.83 -7.78 -18.43
C VAL A 63 4.15 -8.48 -18.10
N ALA A 64 5.18 -7.72 -17.70
CA ALA A 64 6.48 -8.26 -17.34
C ALA A 64 6.42 -9.12 -16.06
N GLU A 65 5.75 -8.66 -15.00
CA GLU A 65 5.61 -9.39 -13.74
C GLU A 65 4.86 -10.71 -13.90
N MET A 66 3.85 -10.73 -14.77
CA MET A 66 3.04 -11.92 -15.05
C MET A 66 3.72 -12.90 -16.02
N GLY A 67 4.93 -12.59 -16.51
CA GLY A 67 5.63 -13.41 -17.49
C GLY A 67 4.90 -13.50 -18.84
N LEU A 68 4.04 -12.53 -19.13
CA LEU A 68 3.23 -12.49 -20.35
C LEU A 68 4.08 -12.02 -21.52
N LYS A 69 4.39 -12.90 -22.46
CA LYS A 69 5.09 -12.52 -23.69
C LYS A 69 4.09 -12.15 -24.80
N PRO A 70 4.31 -11.07 -25.56
CA PRO A 70 3.57 -10.82 -26.78
C PRO A 70 3.76 -11.98 -27.75
N ARG A 71 2.70 -12.39 -28.44
CA ARG A 71 2.81 -13.37 -29.52
C ARG A 71 3.61 -12.76 -30.67
N THR A 72 4.88 -13.14 -30.77
CA THR A 72 5.73 -12.87 -31.92
C THR A 72 5.79 -14.12 -32.79
N ASN A 73 5.94 -13.95 -34.11
CA ASN A 73 6.29 -15.11 -34.93
C ASN A 73 7.65 -15.63 -34.44
N PRO A 74 7.83 -16.96 -34.32
CA PRO A 74 9.11 -17.50 -33.93
C PRO A 74 10.19 -16.96 -34.86
N THR A 75 11.31 -16.54 -34.28
CA THR A 75 12.48 -16.14 -35.07
C THR A 75 13.00 -17.34 -35.86
N ALA A 76 13.69 -17.12 -36.97
CA ALA A 76 14.24 -18.21 -37.79
C ALA A 76 15.14 -19.18 -36.98
N GLU A 77 15.77 -18.66 -35.93
CA GLU A 77 16.61 -19.42 -35.00
C GLU A 77 15.78 -20.30 -34.04
N GLU A 78 14.62 -19.81 -33.59
CA GLU A 78 13.67 -20.58 -32.79
C GLU A 78 12.97 -21.64 -33.66
N GLU A 79 12.61 -21.31 -34.89
CA GLU A 79 12.06 -22.29 -35.86
C GLU A 79 13.05 -23.43 -36.12
N ALA A 80 14.33 -23.11 -36.30
CA ALA A 80 15.38 -24.11 -36.47
C ALA A 80 15.53 -25.03 -35.24
N LYS A 81 15.42 -24.49 -34.02
CA LYS A 81 15.46 -25.26 -32.77
C LYS A 81 14.22 -26.15 -32.58
N ILE A 82 13.04 -25.69 -33.01
CA ILE A 82 11.81 -26.51 -33.04
C ILE A 82 11.97 -27.68 -34.01
N LEU A 83 12.49 -27.42 -35.21
CA LEU A 83 12.70 -28.44 -36.25
C LEU A 83 13.70 -29.51 -35.80
N ARG A 84 14.70 -29.13 -35.00
CA ARG A 84 15.68 -30.05 -34.39
C ARG A 84 15.15 -30.79 -33.15
N GLY A 85 13.94 -30.46 -32.68
CA GLY A 85 13.38 -31.05 -31.46
C GLY A 85 14.03 -30.56 -30.16
N GLU A 86 14.86 -29.52 -30.24
CA GLU A 86 15.59 -28.92 -29.11
C GLU A 86 14.70 -27.93 -28.33
N LEU A 87 13.61 -27.45 -28.94
CA LEU A 87 12.55 -26.67 -28.31
C LEU A 87 11.18 -27.32 -28.55
N SER A 88 10.36 -27.46 -27.51
CA SER A 88 8.97 -27.89 -27.68
C SER A 88 8.14 -26.74 -28.28
N LYS A 89 7.24 -27.06 -29.23
CA LYS A 89 6.26 -26.09 -29.76
C LYS A 89 5.40 -25.45 -28.67
N ASN A 90 5.25 -26.11 -27.52
CA ASN A 90 4.53 -25.57 -26.36
C ASN A 90 5.39 -24.59 -25.54
N SER A 91 6.72 -24.69 -25.58
CA SER A 91 7.65 -23.75 -24.92
C SER A 91 7.56 -22.33 -25.49
N LEU A 92 7.17 -22.22 -26.76
CA LEU A 92 6.93 -20.94 -27.45
C LEU A 92 5.48 -20.44 -27.30
N GLN A 93 4.60 -21.22 -26.65
CA GLN A 93 3.22 -20.81 -26.36
C GLN A 93 3.07 -20.07 -25.03
N PHE A 94 4.15 -19.92 -24.25
CA PHE A 94 4.19 -19.06 -23.07
C PHE A 94 4.24 -17.59 -23.51
N GLY A 95 3.10 -17.10 -24.00
CA GLY A 95 2.97 -15.79 -24.63
C GLY A 95 1.58 -15.56 -25.23
N ARG A 96 0.51 -15.84 -24.46
CA ARG A 96 -0.86 -15.53 -24.87
C ARG A 96 -1.29 -14.10 -24.53
N LEU A 97 -0.37 -13.13 -24.49
CA LEU A 97 -0.81 -11.74 -24.41
C LEU A 97 -1.32 -11.31 -25.78
N GLN A 98 -2.65 -11.20 -25.89
CA GLN A 98 -3.27 -10.54 -27.01
C GLN A 98 -3.05 -9.03 -26.87
N SER A 99 -2.01 -8.51 -27.51
CA SER A 99 -1.69 -7.08 -27.57
C SER A 99 -2.47 -6.32 -28.65
N LYS A 100 -3.30 -7.04 -29.42
CA LYS A 100 -4.15 -6.48 -30.48
C LYS A 100 -5.58 -7.03 -30.39
N PRO A 101 -6.60 -6.16 -30.26
CA PRO A 101 -6.51 -4.70 -30.17
C PRO A 101 -5.73 -4.25 -28.92
N PRO A 102 -5.20 -3.01 -28.89
CA PRO A 102 -4.58 -2.47 -27.68
C PRO A 102 -5.55 -2.56 -26.49
N PRO A 103 -5.04 -2.56 -25.24
CA PRO A 103 -5.89 -2.54 -24.05
C PRO A 103 -6.98 -1.48 -24.18
N LEU A 104 -8.21 -1.88 -23.88
CA LEU A 104 -9.35 -0.97 -23.92
C LEU A 104 -9.27 -0.05 -22.71
N GLU A 105 -9.08 1.24 -22.95
CA GLU A 105 -9.15 2.29 -21.94
C GLU A 105 -10.45 3.06 -22.15
N ALA A 106 -11.24 3.23 -21.08
CA ALA A 106 -12.44 4.05 -21.14
C ALA A 106 -12.06 5.53 -21.13
N ASP A 107 -12.69 6.32 -21.98
CA ASP A 107 -12.58 7.78 -21.90
C ASP A 107 -13.03 8.28 -20.53
N HIS A 108 -12.38 9.33 -20.04
CA HIS A 108 -12.76 9.95 -18.77
C HIS A 108 -14.17 10.56 -18.89
N ILE A 109 -15.09 10.14 -18.01
CA ILE A 109 -16.47 10.64 -17.96
C ILE A 109 -16.55 12.07 -17.38
N ILE A 110 -15.44 12.56 -16.81
CA ILE A 110 -15.36 13.87 -16.15
C ILE A 110 -14.67 14.90 -17.03
N ASP A 111 -15.10 16.16 -16.91
CA ASP A 111 -14.38 17.32 -17.41
C ASP A 111 -13.10 17.49 -16.58
N LEU A 112 -11.97 17.03 -17.11
CA LEU A 112 -10.67 17.08 -16.44
C LEU A 112 -10.31 18.50 -16.00
N GLN A 113 -10.63 19.53 -16.79
CA GLN A 113 -10.26 20.91 -16.46
C GLN A 113 -11.05 21.47 -15.28
N ARG A 114 -12.27 20.97 -15.06
CA ARG A 114 -13.17 21.47 -14.01
C ARG A 114 -13.27 20.56 -12.80
N GLN A 115 -13.05 19.26 -12.97
CA GLN A 115 -13.38 18.24 -11.96
C GLN A 115 -12.15 17.54 -11.38
N LEU A 116 -10.96 17.66 -12.00
CA LEU A 116 -9.75 17.00 -11.51
C LEU A 116 -8.51 17.90 -11.62
N LEU A 117 -7.89 18.19 -10.48
CA LEU A 117 -6.59 18.82 -10.43
C LEU A 117 -5.61 17.87 -9.73
N ALA A 118 -4.56 17.46 -10.44
CA ALA A 118 -3.46 16.69 -9.89
C ALA A 118 -2.20 17.56 -9.86
N VAL A 119 -1.62 17.73 -8.67
CA VAL A 119 -0.43 18.57 -8.45
C VAL A 119 0.56 17.86 -7.55
N SER A 120 1.85 18.09 -7.80
CA SER A 120 2.94 17.66 -6.92
C SER A 120 3.47 18.88 -6.16
N ILE A 121 3.56 18.77 -4.85
CA ILE A 121 4.10 19.82 -3.97
C ILE A 121 5.44 19.33 -3.44
N GLY A 122 6.53 19.86 -4.01
CA GLY A 122 7.90 19.47 -3.64
C GLY A 122 8.53 20.31 -2.53
N TYR A 123 7.98 21.49 -2.22
CA TYR A 123 8.56 22.43 -1.27
C TYR A 123 7.49 23.05 -0.39
N ALA A 124 7.84 23.28 0.87
CA ALA A 124 7.02 24.00 1.83
C ALA A 124 7.09 25.52 1.59
N PRO A 125 6.14 26.30 2.14
CA PRO A 125 6.14 27.77 2.01
C PRO A 125 7.42 28.45 2.53
N ASN A 126 8.13 27.82 3.46
CA ASN A 126 9.42 28.30 3.98
C ASN A 126 10.62 27.90 3.10
N GLY A 127 10.40 27.30 1.93
CA GLY A 127 11.44 26.85 1.00
C GLY A 127 12.03 25.48 1.33
N ARG A 128 11.61 24.82 2.42
CA ARG A 128 12.12 23.49 2.78
C ARG A 128 11.61 22.44 1.81
N GLU A 129 12.51 21.59 1.31
CA GLU A 129 12.13 20.46 0.45
C GLU A 129 11.30 19.42 1.21
N LEU A 130 10.15 19.03 0.64
CA LEU A 130 9.22 18.03 1.17
C LEU A 130 9.57 16.62 0.70
N LYS A 131 10.83 16.23 0.94
CA LYS A 131 11.32 14.90 0.57
C LYS A 131 11.11 13.89 1.70
N CYS A 132 10.12 13.02 1.53
CA CYS A 132 9.78 11.97 2.50
C CYS A 132 10.75 10.78 2.45
N ASP A 133 11.95 10.93 3.02
CA ASP A 133 12.93 9.85 3.19
C ASP A 133 13.18 9.50 4.67
N TYR A 134 13.94 8.43 4.90
CA TYR A 134 14.21 7.93 6.26
C TYR A 134 14.91 8.95 7.17
N GLN A 135 15.74 9.83 6.61
CA GLN A 135 16.47 10.83 7.38
C GLN A 135 15.52 11.97 7.77
N ASN A 136 14.78 12.51 6.81
CA ASN A 136 13.84 13.60 7.03
C ASN A 136 12.68 13.21 7.97
N LEU A 137 12.22 11.95 7.94
CA LEU A 137 11.18 11.47 8.86
C LEU A 137 11.61 11.45 10.34
N LYS A 138 12.90 11.59 10.65
CA LYS A 138 13.41 11.75 12.03
C LYS A 138 13.53 13.22 12.44
N ASP A 139 13.50 14.14 11.50
CA ASP A 139 13.67 15.56 11.75
C ASP A 139 12.34 16.22 12.16
N LYS A 140 12.34 16.92 13.30
CA LYS A 140 11.17 17.63 13.82
C LYS A 140 10.78 18.82 12.94
N GLU A 141 11.76 19.52 12.38
CA GLU A 141 11.50 20.68 11.52
C GLU A 141 10.90 20.23 10.17
N PHE A 142 11.23 19.02 9.71
CA PHE A 142 10.60 18.43 8.53
C PHE A 142 9.10 18.22 8.77
N TRP A 143 8.74 17.63 9.92
CA TRP A 143 7.35 17.43 10.30
C TRP A 143 6.58 18.75 10.45
N ALA A 144 7.23 19.80 10.94
CA ALA A 144 6.64 21.14 10.99
C ALA A 144 6.36 21.68 9.58
N ALA A 145 7.35 21.67 8.68
CA ALA A 145 7.20 22.16 7.32
C ALA A 145 6.15 21.34 6.51
N LEU A 146 6.13 20.02 6.68
CA LEU A 146 5.13 19.15 6.09
C LEU A 146 3.73 19.45 6.64
N GLY A 147 3.60 19.61 7.96
CA GLY A 147 2.34 19.92 8.62
C GLY A 147 1.79 21.28 8.23
N ASP A 148 2.63 22.31 8.13
CA ASP A 148 2.23 23.63 7.64
C ASP A 148 1.72 23.57 6.20
N SER A 149 2.38 22.78 5.34
CA SER A 149 1.96 22.58 3.95
C SER A 149 0.62 21.87 3.88
N VAL A 150 0.42 20.79 4.64
CA VAL A 150 -0.84 20.05 4.73
C VAL A 150 -1.96 20.93 5.29
N ALA A 151 -1.71 21.67 6.37
CA ALA A 151 -2.69 22.58 6.97
C ALA A 151 -3.13 23.66 5.98
N THR A 152 -2.19 24.21 5.20
CA THR A 152 -2.47 25.22 4.17
C THR A 152 -3.42 24.67 3.09
N VAL A 153 -3.17 23.44 2.61
CA VAL A 153 -4.06 22.78 1.64
C VAL A 153 -5.43 22.50 2.26
N ILE A 154 -5.48 22.04 3.51
CA ILE A 154 -6.73 21.79 4.23
C ILE A 154 -7.54 23.08 4.37
N GLU A 155 -6.90 24.20 4.73
CA GLU A 155 -7.53 25.52 4.90
C GLU A 155 -8.13 26.05 3.61
N ALA A 156 -7.48 25.80 2.47
CA ALA A 156 -7.98 26.18 1.14
C ALA A 156 -9.28 25.46 0.73
N ILE A 157 -9.65 24.39 1.44
CA ILE A 157 -10.87 23.59 1.20
C ILE A 157 -11.87 23.81 2.35
N PRO A 158 -12.64 24.91 2.38
CA PRO A 158 -13.48 25.25 3.53
C PRO A 158 -14.71 24.34 3.67
N ARG A 159 -15.18 23.73 2.58
CA ARG A 159 -16.35 22.85 2.56
C ARG A 159 -15.99 21.51 1.92
N GLY A 160 -16.64 20.45 2.39
CA GLY A 160 -16.44 19.10 1.90
C GLY A 160 -15.43 18.29 2.71
N GLY A 161 -15.05 17.16 2.15
CA GLY A 161 -14.14 16.21 2.78
C GLY A 161 -12.70 16.36 2.29
N VAL A 162 -11.74 16.21 3.20
CA VAL A 162 -10.31 16.03 2.85
C VAL A 162 -9.86 14.65 3.32
N LEU A 163 -9.12 13.94 2.47
CA LEU A 163 -8.49 12.66 2.80
C LEU A 163 -6.97 12.85 2.78
N VAL A 164 -6.30 12.50 3.87
CA VAL A 164 -4.84 12.61 4.00
C VAL A 164 -4.27 11.22 4.24
N PHE A 165 -3.54 10.68 3.27
CA PHE A 165 -2.93 9.36 3.36
C PHE A 165 -1.44 9.44 3.70
N LEU A 166 -1.03 8.68 4.71
CA LEU A 166 0.35 8.56 5.17
C LEU A 166 0.92 7.18 4.78
N PRO A 167 2.26 7.03 4.67
CA PRO A 167 2.89 5.81 4.17
C PRO A 167 2.91 4.63 5.12
N SER A 168 2.63 4.85 6.41
CA SER A 168 2.56 3.79 7.41
C SER A 168 1.85 4.30 8.66
N PHE A 169 1.40 3.38 9.51
CA PHE A 169 0.90 3.74 10.85
C PHE A 169 1.96 4.43 11.72
N ALA A 170 3.25 4.15 11.50
CA ALA A 170 4.33 4.86 12.19
C ALA A 170 4.40 6.33 11.75
N ALA A 171 4.32 6.59 10.44
CA ALA A 171 4.27 7.95 9.90
C ALA A 171 3.00 8.69 10.33
N LEU A 172 1.84 8.02 10.36
CA LEU A 172 0.59 8.58 10.87
C LEU A 172 0.72 9.00 12.34
N LYS A 173 1.21 8.12 13.22
CA LYS A 173 1.43 8.45 14.63
C LYS A 173 2.39 9.63 14.81
N ASN A 174 3.48 9.65 14.05
CA ASN A 174 4.41 10.78 14.08
C ASN A 174 3.73 12.09 13.66
N ALA A 175 2.97 12.07 12.56
CA ALA A 175 2.20 13.23 12.11
C ALA A 175 1.25 13.73 13.20
N LEU A 176 0.43 12.84 13.77
CA LEU A 176 -0.53 13.21 14.82
C LEU A 176 0.16 13.79 16.05
N ARG A 177 1.29 13.22 16.48
CA ARG A 177 2.08 13.73 17.61
C ARG A 177 2.70 15.09 17.33
N HIS A 178 3.32 15.26 16.16
CA HIS A 178 3.99 16.51 15.80
C HIS A 178 3.02 17.64 15.48
N TRP A 179 1.81 17.31 15.02
CA TRP A 179 0.75 18.26 14.69
C TRP A 179 -0.27 18.42 15.82
N ASP A 180 -0.07 17.75 16.96
CA ASP A 180 -0.96 17.76 18.12
C ASP A 180 -2.43 17.47 17.77
N LEU A 181 -2.62 16.37 17.04
CA LEU A 181 -3.92 15.85 16.59
C LEU A 181 -4.32 14.57 17.33
N GLU A 182 -3.51 14.10 18.29
CA GLU A 182 -3.86 12.95 19.14
C GLU A 182 -4.91 13.32 20.22
N THR A 183 -4.93 14.60 20.60
CA THR A 183 -5.82 15.15 21.63
C THR A 183 -7.06 15.79 21.02
N ASN A 184 -8.02 16.19 21.85
CA ASN A 184 -9.19 16.92 21.37
C ASN A 184 -8.72 18.17 20.59
N PRO A 185 -9.11 18.39 19.32
CA PRO A 185 -8.61 19.51 18.50
C PRO A 185 -8.80 20.89 19.14
N ARG A 186 -9.73 21.03 20.10
CA ARG A 186 -9.94 22.25 20.91
C ARG A 186 -8.89 22.48 21.99
N GLN A 187 -8.00 21.53 22.22
CA GLN A 187 -6.90 21.56 23.20
C GLN A 187 -5.53 21.45 22.53
N ALA A 188 -5.47 21.50 21.19
CA ALA A 188 -4.21 21.51 20.46
C ALA A 188 -3.37 22.73 20.88
N THR A 189 -2.17 22.46 21.35
CA THR A 189 -1.14 23.44 21.74
C THR A 189 -0.24 23.83 20.57
N SER A 190 -0.22 23.03 19.51
CA SER A 190 0.53 23.33 18.29
C SER A 190 -0.29 24.20 17.32
N ASN A 191 0.38 25.13 16.64
CA ASN A 191 -0.22 25.98 15.60
C ASN A 191 -0.87 25.14 14.48
N ILE A 192 -0.27 24.01 14.10
CA ILE A 192 -0.74 23.16 13.00
C ILE A 192 -2.07 22.48 13.37
N GLY A 193 -2.15 21.87 14.56
CA GLY A 193 -3.36 21.19 15.03
C GLY A 193 -4.53 22.16 15.18
N GLU A 194 -4.25 23.35 15.74
CA GLU A 194 -5.24 24.41 15.87
C GLU A 194 -5.77 24.88 14.50
N ARG A 195 -4.89 25.12 13.53
CA ARG A 195 -5.25 25.48 12.15
C ARG A 195 -6.19 24.46 11.51
N ILE A 196 -5.83 23.17 11.60
CA ILE A 196 -6.64 22.08 11.07
C ILE A 196 -7.99 21.98 11.80
N GLY A 197 -7.99 22.06 13.14
CA GLY A 197 -9.20 21.99 13.96
C GLY A 197 -10.16 23.18 13.75
N ARG A 198 -9.62 24.39 13.50
CA ARG A 198 -10.42 25.57 13.12
C ARG A 198 -11.01 25.42 11.72
N SER A 199 -10.26 24.82 10.78
CA SER A 199 -10.72 24.61 9.40
C SER A 199 -11.72 23.47 9.26
N LYS A 200 -11.58 22.40 10.05
CA LYS A 200 -12.36 21.16 9.93
C LYS A 200 -13.06 20.83 11.25
N LYS A 201 -14.39 20.81 11.21
CA LYS A 201 -15.22 20.56 12.41
C LYS A 201 -15.09 19.15 12.97
N MET A 202 -14.69 18.20 12.14
CA MET A 202 -14.46 16.82 12.54
C MET A 202 -13.13 16.32 11.96
N ILE A 203 -12.30 15.74 12.84
CA ILE A 203 -11.06 15.07 12.49
C ILE A 203 -11.23 13.58 12.82
N ILE A 204 -11.06 12.73 11.82
CA ILE A 204 -11.14 11.28 11.96
C ILE A 204 -9.76 10.71 11.67
N VAL A 205 -9.37 9.66 12.41
CA VAL A 205 -8.05 9.03 12.29
C VAL A 205 -8.21 7.52 12.20
N GLU A 206 -7.54 6.92 11.22
CA GLU A 206 -7.47 5.47 11.06
C GLU A 206 -6.72 4.81 12.23
N LYS A 207 -7.30 3.75 12.79
CA LYS A 207 -6.66 2.95 13.83
C LYS A 207 -6.09 1.66 13.23
N GLY A 208 -4.85 1.34 13.60
CA GLY A 208 -4.21 0.10 13.18
C GLY A 208 -4.86 -1.13 13.81
N GLY A 209 -5.03 -2.19 13.02
CA GLY A 209 -5.54 -3.49 13.49
C GLY A 209 -7.07 -3.63 13.56
N GLY A 210 -7.84 -2.69 13.00
CA GLY A 210 -9.31 -2.75 13.00
C GLY A 210 -9.92 -3.96 12.25
N SER A 211 -11.14 -4.34 12.62
CA SER A 211 -11.96 -5.28 11.85
C SER A 211 -12.45 -4.64 10.56
N LYS A 212 -12.97 -5.42 9.59
CA LYS A 212 -13.58 -4.85 8.37
C LYS A 212 -14.72 -3.88 8.70
N GLU A 213 -15.52 -4.19 9.73
CA GLU A 213 -16.64 -3.34 10.17
C GLU A 213 -16.17 -2.01 10.74
N ASP A 214 -14.98 -1.96 11.37
CA ASP A 214 -14.40 -0.72 11.87
C ASP A 214 -14.10 0.27 10.73
N PHE A 215 -13.61 -0.23 9.60
CA PHE A 215 -13.35 0.60 8.42
C PHE A 215 -14.64 1.08 7.76
N GLU A 216 -15.64 0.21 7.61
CA GLU A 216 -16.94 0.61 7.07
C GLU A 216 -17.60 1.69 7.92
N ARG A 217 -17.63 1.48 9.25
CA ARG A 217 -18.16 2.48 10.20
C ARG A 217 -17.40 3.80 10.14
N MET A 218 -16.10 3.77 9.90
CA MET A 218 -15.29 4.98 9.74
C MET A 218 -15.63 5.72 8.44
N LYS A 219 -15.83 5.01 7.32
CA LYS A 219 -16.30 5.60 6.06
C LYS A 219 -17.67 6.25 6.22
N GLU A 220 -18.61 5.55 6.85
CA GLU A 220 -19.94 6.09 7.15
C GLU A 220 -19.86 7.33 8.05
N ASN A 221 -19.02 7.29 9.08
CA ASN A 221 -18.83 8.42 9.98
C ASN A 221 -18.24 9.64 9.26
N TYR A 222 -17.29 9.42 8.35
CA TYR A 222 -16.72 10.48 7.51
C TYR A 222 -17.79 11.11 6.60
N ALA A 223 -18.53 10.30 5.85
CA ALA A 223 -19.61 10.77 4.98
C ALA A 223 -20.68 11.54 5.79
N ARG A 224 -21.13 10.96 6.91
CA ARG A 224 -22.10 11.58 7.82
C ARG A 224 -21.59 12.91 8.38
N SER A 225 -20.33 13.00 8.78
CA SER A 225 -19.72 14.22 9.32
C SER A 225 -19.69 15.33 8.28
N ILE A 226 -19.40 15.01 7.02
CA ILE A 226 -19.46 16.00 5.93
C ILE A 226 -20.90 16.49 5.73
N HIS A 227 -21.89 15.59 5.71
CA HIS A 227 -23.29 15.98 5.58
C HIS A 227 -23.79 16.84 6.75
N GLN A 228 -23.44 16.50 8.00
CA GLN A 228 -23.93 17.19 9.19
C GLN A 228 -23.19 18.50 9.48
N HIS A 229 -21.87 18.53 9.28
CA HIS A 229 -21.03 19.63 9.71
C HIS A 229 -20.54 20.50 8.53
N GLY A 230 -20.61 19.98 7.30
CA GLY A 230 -20.16 20.64 6.08
C GLY A 230 -18.66 20.48 5.81
N SER A 231 -17.89 19.95 6.76
CA SER A 231 -16.45 19.77 6.63
C SER A 231 -15.92 18.63 7.50
N CYS A 232 -15.00 17.84 6.95
CA CYS A 232 -14.31 16.78 7.68
C CYS A 232 -12.93 16.50 7.09
N VAL A 233 -11.97 16.10 7.92
CA VAL A 233 -10.70 15.53 7.46
C VAL A 233 -10.53 14.14 8.04
N LEU A 234 -10.09 13.20 7.21
CA LEU A 234 -9.71 11.84 7.60
C LEU A 234 -8.22 11.63 7.35
N PHE A 235 -7.48 11.27 8.40
CA PHE A 235 -6.09 10.81 8.29
C PHE A 235 -6.06 9.29 8.27
N ALA A 236 -5.44 8.73 7.23
CA ALA A 236 -5.44 7.29 6.95
C ALA A 236 -4.07 6.83 6.44
N VAL A 237 -3.89 5.52 6.25
CA VAL A 237 -2.66 4.92 5.72
C VAL A 237 -2.93 4.32 4.35
N PHE A 238 -2.11 4.64 3.34
CA PHE A 238 -2.22 3.98 2.03
C PHE A 238 -1.78 2.51 2.13
N ARG A 239 -2.39 1.63 1.33
CA ARG A 239 -2.32 0.16 1.49
C ARG A 239 -2.89 -0.37 2.82
N GLY A 240 -3.54 0.48 3.61
CA GLY A 240 -4.46 0.04 4.66
C GLY A 240 -5.78 -0.44 4.06
N LYS A 241 -6.61 -1.13 4.86
CA LYS A 241 -7.96 -1.59 4.45
C LYS A 241 -8.83 -0.44 3.91
N MET A 242 -8.56 0.80 4.33
CA MET A 242 -9.25 1.99 3.84
C MET A 242 -8.92 2.36 2.38
N SER A 243 -7.78 1.90 1.84
CA SER A 243 -7.30 2.27 0.50
C SER A 243 -7.72 1.29 -0.61
N GLU A 244 -8.26 0.12 -0.27
CA GLU A 244 -8.67 -0.91 -1.23
C GLU A 244 -10.07 -0.65 -1.86
N GLY A 245 -10.75 0.40 -1.41
CA GLY A 245 -12.01 0.86 -2.00
C GLY A 245 -12.87 1.63 -1.00
N VAL A 246 -12.70 2.94 -0.95
CA VAL A 246 -13.77 3.84 -0.52
C VAL A 246 -14.77 3.91 -1.69
N ARG A 247 -15.58 2.87 -1.85
CA ARG A 247 -16.78 2.87 -2.69
C ARG A 247 -17.99 2.84 -1.78
#